data_AF-A0A950MWQ6-F1
#
_entry.id   AF-A0A950MWQ6-F1
#
_cell.length_a   1.000
_cell.length_b   1.000
_cell.length_c   1.000
_cell.angle_alpha   90.00
_cell.angle_beta   90.00
_cell.angle_gamma   90.00
#
_symmetry.space_group_name_H-M   'P 1'
#
loop_
_entity.id
_entity.type
_entity.pdbx_description
1 polymer ?
#
loop_
_entity_poly.entity_id
_entity_poly.type
_entity_poly.pdbx_seq_one_letter_code
_entity_poly.pdbx_strand_id
1 'polypeptide(L)'
;MAELPAREAMDVDVVIIGAGPAGLAAAIRLKQLAPDASVLVVEKGSEIGAHILSGAVMDPRGLDELIPDWKAKGAPLNVPVKEDR
;
A
#
# COMPACT_ATOMS: atom_id res chain seq x y z
N MET A 1 10.72 39.90 2.80
CA MET A 1 10.61 38.45 3.08
C MET A 1 11.77 37.78 2.36
N ALA A 2 12.51 36.89 3.01
CA ALA A 2 13.58 36.16 2.34
C ALA A 2 12.97 35.22 1.29
N GLU A 3 13.58 35.16 0.12
CA GLU A 3 13.20 34.23 -0.94
C GLU A 3 13.55 32.81 -0.49
N LEU A 4 12.57 31.91 -0.49
CA LEU A 4 12.78 30.52 -0.11
C LEU A 4 13.63 29.84 -1.21
N PRO A 5 14.53 28.91 -0.84
CA PRO A 5 15.29 28.16 -1.83
C PRO A 5 14.34 27.37 -2.75
N ALA A 6 14.80 27.10 -3.98
CA ALA A 6 14.09 26.25 -4.92
C ALA A 6 13.88 24.85 -4.30
N ARG A 7 12.66 24.30 -4.42
CA ARG A 7 12.36 22.95 -3.93
C ARG A 7 12.96 21.93 -4.88
N GLU A 8 13.58 20.88 -4.31
CA GLU A 8 13.96 19.71 -5.10
C GLU A 8 12.72 19.03 -5.69
N ALA A 9 12.87 18.52 -6.91
CA ALA A 9 11.81 17.85 -7.66
C ALA A 9 12.35 16.55 -8.26
N MET A 10 11.46 15.58 -8.44
CA MET A 10 11.74 14.28 -9.05
C MET A 10 10.55 13.91 -9.94
N ASP A 11 10.84 13.49 -11.17
CA ASP A 11 9.83 13.02 -12.12
C ASP A 11 9.50 11.55 -11.84
N VAL A 12 8.21 11.24 -11.82
CA VAL A 12 7.69 9.86 -11.76
C VAL A 12 6.40 9.75 -12.57
N ASP A 13 6.07 8.55 -13.01
CA ASP A 13 4.84 8.29 -13.78
C ASP A 13 3.60 8.38 -12.87
N VAL A 14 3.71 7.87 -11.64
CA VAL A 14 2.62 7.88 -10.65
C VAL A 14 3.15 8.19 -9.25
N VAL A 15 2.50 9.15 -8.57
CA VAL A 15 2.67 9.39 -7.13
C VAL A 15 1.43 8.92 -6.39
N ILE A 16 1.61 8.13 -5.34
CA ILE A 16 0.58 7.66 -4.42
C ILE A 16 0.84 8.26 -3.04
N ILE A 17 -0.14 8.98 -2.50
CA ILE A 17 -0.05 9.58 -1.16
C ILE A 17 -0.76 8.67 -0.15
N GLY A 18 0.01 8.11 0.78
CA GLY A 18 -0.42 7.18 1.81
C GLY A 18 -0.08 5.72 1.48
N ALA A 19 0.65 5.05 2.37
CA ALA A 19 1.00 3.63 2.26
C ALA A 19 0.08 2.75 3.13
N GLY A 20 -1.22 3.06 3.13
CA GLY A 20 -2.25 2.17 3.67
C GLY A 20 -2.61 1.04 2.69
N PRO A 21 -3.58 0.18 3.04
CA PRO A 21 -3.97 -0.96 2.19
C PRO A 21 -4.34 -0.57 0.76
N ALA A 22 -5.09 0.53 0.58
CA ALA A 22 -5.50 0.99 -0.74
C ALA A 22 -4.31 1.52 -1.58
N GLY A 23 -3.44 2.33 -0.99
CA GLY A 23 -2.28 2.89 -1.68
C GLY A 23 -1.26 1.82 -2.08
N LEU A 24 -1.00 0.87 -1.17
CA LEU A 24 -0.13 -0.27 -1.47
C LEU A 24 -0.76 -1.21 -2.50
N ALA A 25 -2.08 -1.46 -2.44
CA ALA A 25 -2.77 -2.25 -3.44
C ALA A 25 -2.67 -1.65 -4.84
N ALA A 26 -2.87 -0.33 -4.96
CA ALA A 26 -2.70 0.40 -6.21
C ALA A 26 -1.25 0.32 -6.71
N ALA A 27 -0.26 0.55 -5.84
CA ALA A 27 1.16 0.46 -6.20
C ALA A 27 1.53 -0.94 -6.73
N ILE A 28 1.11 -1.99 -6.03
CA ILE A 28 1.36 -3.39 -6.43
C ILE A 28 0.71 -3.67 -7.78
N ARG A 29 -0.57 -3.31 -7.96
CA ARG A 29 -1.27 -3.57 -9.22
C ARG A 29 -0.67 -2.78 -10.39
N LEU A 30 -0.24 -1.54 -10.17
CA LEU A 30 0.48 -0.76 -11.17
C LEU A 30 1.77 -1.44 -11.59
N LYS A 31 2.59 -1.92 -10.64
CA LYS A 31 3.83 -2.64 -10.96
C LYS A 31 3.58 -4.00 -11.64
N GLN A 32 2.46 -4.66 -11.37
CA GLN A 32 2.04 -5.88 -12.08
C GLN A 32 1.67 -5.60 -13.54
N LEU A 33 0.98 -4.49 -13.82
CA LEU A 33 0.51 -4.12 -15.17
C LEU A 33 1.55 -3.38 -16.01
N ALA A 34 2.38 -2.57 -15.36
CA ALA A 34 3.43 -1.75 -15.97
C ALA A 34 4.72 -1.88 -15.14
N PRO A 35 5.49 -2.96 -15.33
CA PRO A 35 6.72 -3.23 -14.58
C PRO A 35 7.78 -2.14 -14.71
N ASP A 36 7.77 -1.38 -15.79
CA ASP A 36 8.75 -0.32 -16.06
C ASP A 36 8.30 1.05 -15.54
N ALA A 37 7.02 1.22 -15.17
CA ALA A 37 6.52 2.49 -14.65
C ALA A 37 7.15 2.81 -13.28
N SER A 38 7.58 4.05 -13.12
CA SER A 38 8.06 4.62 -11.86
C SER A 38 6.89 5.00 -10.95
N VAL A 39 6.79 4.34 -9.79
CA VAL A 39 5.71 4.56 -8.82
C VAL A 39 6.33 5.00 -7.50
N LEU A 40 6.06 6.25 -7.09
CA LEU A 40 6.46 6.78 -5.79
C LEU A 40 5.31 6.66 -4.80
N VAL A 41 5.54 6.00 -3.67
CA VAL A 41 4.59 5.97 -2.55
C VAL A 41 5.14 6.83 -1.41
N VAL A 42 4.35 7.79 -0.93
CA VAL A 42 4.74 8.69 0.16
C VAL A 42 3.89 8.40 1.38
N GLU A 43 4.51 8.08 2.52
CA GLU A 43 3.84 7.81 3.79
C GLU A 43 4.33 8.77 4.88
N LYS A 44 3.43 9.20 5.76
CA LYS A 44 3.74 10.07 6.90
C LYS A 44 4.42 9.29 8.04
N GLY A 45 4.11 8.00 8.18
CA GLY A 45 4.71 7.09 9.15
C GLY A 45 6.22 7.03 9.04
N SER A 46 6.89 6.89 10.19
CA SER A 46 8.33 6.58 10.25
C SER A 46 8.66 5.24 9.59
N GLU A 47 7.67 4.36 9.49
CA GLU A 47 7.70 3.09 8.79
C GLU A 47 6.32 2.78 8.21
N ILE A 48 6.27 1.87 7.24
CA ILE A 48 5.01 1.40 6.66
C ILE A 48 4.20 0.70 7.76
N GLY A 49 2.97 1.16 7.96
CA GLY A 49 2.09 0.60 8.99
C GLY A 49 2.06 1.34 10.32
N ALA A 50 3.01 2.23 10.61
CA ALA A 50 3.09 2.95 11.90
C ALA A 50 1.82 3.76 12.25
N HIS A 51 1.06 4.19 11.25
CA HIS A 51 -0.19 4.93 11.43
C HIS A 51 -1.44 4.14 11.02
N ILE A 52 -1.32 2.86 10.71
CA ILE A 52 -2.49 2.02 10.38
C ILE A 52 -3.14 1.59 11.70
N LEU A 53 -4.41 1.98 11.88
CA LEU A 53 -5.23 1.55 13.01
C LEU A 53 -6.52 0.92 12.48
N SER A 54 -6.81 -0.31 12.88
CA SER A 54 -8.02 -1.03 12.48
C SER A 54 -8.32 -2.16 13.46
N GLY A 55 -9.59 -2.54 13.59
CA GLY A 55 -9.98 -3.82 14.22
C GLY A 55 -9.61 -5.04 13.36
N ALA A 56 -9.23 -4.81 12.10
CA ALA A 56 -8.63 -5.77 11.17
C ALA A 56 -9.45 -7.06 10.92
N VAL A 57 -10.78 -6.99 11.02
CA VAL A 57 -11.67 -7.99 10.42
C VAL A 57 -11.80 -7.67 8.93
N MET A 58 -11.32 -8.56 8.05
CA MET A 58 -11.22 -8.29 6.62
C MET A 58 -11.73 -9.44 5.76
N ASP A 59 -12.39 -9.09 4.65
CA ASP A 59 -12.70 -10.04 3.57
C ASP A 59 -11.41 -10.34 2.77
N PRO A 60 -10.97 -11.60 2.67
CA PRO A 60 -9.74 -11.96 1.96
C PRO A 60 -9.81 -11.76 0.44
N ARG A 61 -10.99 -11.54 -0.16
CA ARG A 61 -11.18 -11.39 -1.61
C ARG A 61 -10.23 -10.39 -2.26
N GLY A 62 -9.97 -9.26 -1.60
CA GLY A 62 -9.04 -8.25 -2.12
C GLY A 62 -7.59 -8.77 -2.22
N LEU A 63 -7.16 -9.61 -1.29
CA LEU A 63 -5.86 -10.28 -1.36
C LEU A 63 -5.87 -11.42 -2.37
N ASP A 64 -6.95 -12.20 -2.45
CA ASP A 64 -7.10 -13.28 -3.44
C ASP A 64 -6.98 -12.75 -4.87
N GLU A 65 -7.54 -11.57 -5.14
CA GLU A 65 -7.43 -10.91 -6.46
C GLU A 65 -6.07 -10.25 -6.70
N LEU A 66 -5.48 -9.61 -5.69
CA LEU A 66 -4.24 -8.84 -5.84
C LEU A 66 -2.98 -9.71 -5.80
N ILE A 67 -2.95 -10.69 -4.91
CA ILE A 67 -1.82 -11.57 -4.61
C ILE A 67 -2.38 -12.99 -4.38
N PRO A 68 -2.74 -13.74 -5.43
CA PRO A 68 -3.46 -15.02 -5.29
C PRO A 68 -2.76 -16.07 -4.42
N ASP A 69 -1.44 -15.99 -4.28
CA ASP A 69 -0.59 -16.88 -3.48
C ASP A 69 -0.16 -16.26 -2.13
N TRP A 70 -0.90 -15.26 -1.62
CA TRP A 70 -0.56 -14.55 -0.38
C TRP A 70 -0.38 -15.46 0.83
N LYS A 71 -1.12 -16.58 0.90
CA LYS A 71 -1.00 -17.59 1.97
C LYS A 71 0.37 -18.24 1.97
N ALA A 72 0.86 -18.64 0.80
CA ALA A 72 2.18 -19.26 0.65
C ALA A 72 3.32 -18.25 0.87
N LYS A 73 3.07 -16.97 0.58
CA LYS A 73 3.98 -15.86 0.88
C LYS A 73 4.00 -15.46 2.36
N GLY A 74 3.16 -16.05 3.21
CA GLY A 74 3.17 -15.83 4.66
C GLY A 74 2.47 -14.55 5.11
N ALA A 75 1.44 -14.06 4.39
CA ALA A 75 0.69 -12.92 4.88
C ALA A 75 0.01 -13.25 6.23
N PRO A 76 -0.04 -12.31 7.20
CA PRO A 76 -0.34 -12.61 8.60
C PRO A 76 -1.84 -12.76 8.93
N LEU A 77 -2.64 -13.36 8.03
CA LEU A 77 -4.06 -13.64 8.25
C LEU A 77 -4.24 -15.05 8.82
N ASN A 78 -3.85 -15.22 10.08
CA ASN A 78 -3.77 -16.54 10.73
C ASN A 78 -5.05 -16.94 11.49
N VAL A 79 -6.01 -16.02 11.64
CA VAL A 79 -7.20 -16.22 12.48
C VAL A 79 -8.46 -16.15 11.60
N PRO A 80 -9.02 -17.30 11.18
CA PRO A 80 -10.26 -17.31 10.40
C PRO A 80 -11.46 -16.94 11.28
N VAL A 81 -12.34 -16.08 10.76
CA VAL A 81 -13.65 -15.79 11.37
C VAL A 81 -14.51 -17.05 11.32
N LYS A 82 -15.15 -17.41 12.44
CA LYS A 82 -15.98 -18.62 12.56
C LYS A 82 -17.49 -18.33 12.60
N GLU A 83 -17.86 -17.16 13.11
CA GLU A 83 -19.24 -16.71 13.29
C GLU A 83 -19.27 -15.21 13.00
N ASP A 84 -20.19 -14.80 12.14
CA ASP A 84 -20.51 -13.40 11.88
C ASP A 84 -21.84 -13.12 12.59
N ARG A 85 -21.88 -12.16 13.51
CA ARG A 85 -23.03 -11.86 14.38
C ARG A 85 -23.68 -10.54 14.01
#